data_AF-A0A6U6N088-F1
#
_entry.id   AF-A0A6U6N088-F1
#
_cell.length_a   1.000
_cell.length_b   1.000
_cell.length_c   1.000
_cell.angle_alpha   90.00
_cell.angle_beta   90.00
_cell.angle_gamma   90.00
#
_symmetry.space_group_name_H-M   'P 1'
#
loop_
_entity.id
_entity.type
_entity.pdbx_description
1 polymer ?
#
loop_
_entity_poly.entity_id
_entity_poly.type
_entity_poly.pdbx_seq_one_letter_code
_entity_poly.pdbx_strand_id
1 'polypeptide(L)'
;MDLTPPPHPSKPRPSSAPSGAGPHHCSTDSRIGIGGMTVHEASRAKKAVESNVKAVENRIRYFQREEAKIWRDLEEVRRQAATIEEGRTRGLEKKLADRAIQEQREQYFRMNQARAAATRTHGAEQRRRNQTLQERDKKIAGEEQRRISQDILRQKRMQEAQARLENSERAVAIQRAQLESKLRVNQDKQTRIERLREQHEAERIAAEMEVQEAETILPQLEAEEMACLQRLQNSRIVEKSVLEELETSLGKQSAVTSLLRAKQRSAEHCYASFSAGGLSAGDVNSPCSPQEPGLAAK
;
A
#
# COMPACT_ATOMS: atom_id res chain seq x y z
N MET A 1 71.94 -42.96 29.72
CA MET A 1 71.33 -43.64 28.55
C MET A 1 70.15 -42.80 28.15
N ASP A 2 70.47 -41.71 27.49
CA ASP A 2 69.58 -40.57 27.36
C ASP A 2 68.87 -40.68 26.03
N LEU A 3 67.54 -40.75 26.08
CA LEU A 3 66.68 -40.89 24.91
C LEU A 3 65.88 -39.61 24.74
N THR A 4 66.48 -38.65 24.05
CA THR A 4 65.82 -37.41 23.64
C THR A 4 64.70 -37.72 22.63
N PRO A 5 63.50 -37.12 22.78
CA PRO A 5 62.42 -37.30 21.82
C PRO A 5 62.70 -36.54 20.52
N PRO A 6 62.34 -37.08 19.34
CA PRO A 6 62.49 -36.38 18.05
C PRO A 6 61.47 -35.24 17.90
N PRO A 7 61.79 -34.18 17.14
CA PRO A 7 60.96 -32.98 17.02
C PRO A 7 59.73 -33.14 16.12
N HIS A 8 58.67 -32.39 16.41
CA HIS A 8 57.47 -32.34 15.57
C HIS A 8 57.70 -31.49 14.30
N PRO A 9 57.36 -31.99 13.09
CA PRO A 9 57.27 -31.16 11.90
C PRO A 9 56.05 -30.22 11.95
N SER A 10 56.17 -29.06 11.30
CA SER A 10 55.27 -27.92 11.46
C SER A 10 54.02 -27.95 10.57
N LYS A 11 52.97 -27.22 11.00
CA LYS A 11 51.78 -26.95 10.17
C LYS A 11 52.17 -26.01 9.00
N PRO A 12 51.79 -26.31 7.74
CA PRO A 12 51.93 -25.33 6.66
C PRO A 12 50.95 -24.17 6.86
N ARG A 13 51.40 -22.94 6.58
CA ARG A 13 50.51 -21.77 6.41
C ARG A 13 49.84 -21.83 5.03
N PRO A 14 48.61 -21.33 4.87
CA PRO A 14 48.05 -21.08 3.53
C PRO A 14 48.76 -19.89 2.88
N SER A 15 49.40 -20.12 1.72
CA SER A 15 49.97 -19.07 0.88
C SER A 15 49.05 -18.77 -0.31
N SER A 16 48.67 -17.49 -0.44
CA SER A 16 48.32 -16.75 -1.66
C SER A 16 48.20 -17.53 -2.99
N ALA A 17 47.05 -17.37 -3.66
CA ALA A 17 46.76 -17.96 -4.96
C ALA A 17 47.61 -17.40 -6.13
N PRO A 18 47.83 -18.20 -7.19
CA PRO A 18 48.14 -17.71 -8.53
C PRO A 18 46.86 -17.46 -9.35
N SER A 19 46.80 -16.36 -10.09
CA SER A 19 45.69 -16.07 -11.01
C SER A 19 45.75 -16.98 -12.24
N GLY A 20 44.80 -17.92 -12.36
CA GLY A 20 44.62 -18.76 -13.55
C GLY A 20 43.35 -18.39 -14.31
N ALA A 21 43.47 -17.54 -15.34
CA ALA A 21 42.34 -17.11 -16.17
C ALA A 21 41.94 -18.20 -17.19
N GLY A 22 41.33 -19.28 -16.71
CA GLY A 22 40.65 -20.25 -17.57
C GLY A 22 39.29 -19.70 -18.03
N PRO A 23 38.95 -19.75 -19.33
CA PRO A 23 37.60 -19.46 -19.79
C PRO A 23 36.70 -20.61 -19.34
N HIS A 24 36.13 -20.48 -18.15
CA HIS A 24 35.00 -21.29 -17.73
C HIS A 24 33.82 -20.96 -18.65
N HIS A 25 33.73 -21.69 -19.76
CA HIS A 25 32.45 -21.98 -20.37
C HIS A 25 31.57 -22.54 -19.26
N CYS A 26 30.63 -21.73 -18.78
CA CYS A 26 29.47 -22.26 -18.09
C CYS A 26 28.70 -23.07 -19.12
N SER A 27 28.99 -24.37 -19.18
CA SER A 27 28.06 -25.32 -19.75
C SER A 27 26.76 -25.13 -18.99
N THR A 28 25.82 -24.43 -19.63
CA THR A 28 24.40 -24.45 -19.31
C THR A 28 23.91 -25.85 -19.59
N ASP A 29 24.29 -26.77 -18.69
CA ASP A 29 23.89 -28.17 -18.66
C ASP A 29 22.37 -28.18 -18.54
N SER A 30 21.73 -28.23 -19.70
CA SER A 30 20.33 -27.86 -19.91
C SER A 30 19.44 -29.03 -19.51
N ARG A 31 19.53 -29.39 -18.23
CA ARG A 31 18.83 -30.51 -17.61
C ARG A 31 17.36 -30.17 -17.46
N ILE A 32 16.64 -30.35 -18.57
CA ILE A 32 15.25 -30.78 -18.63
C ILE A 32 14.35 -29.95 -17.71
N GLY A 33 13.95 -28.77 -18.21
CA GLY A 33 13.03 -27.88 -17.49
C GLY A 33 11.67 -28.54 -17.25
N ILE A 34 11.48 -29.12 -16.08
CA ILE A 34 10.16 -29.35 -15.48
C ILE A 34 9.78 -28.00 -14.87
N GLY A 35 9.24 -27.12 -15.72
CA GLY A 35 9.23 -25.67 -15.52
C GLY A 35 8.23 -25.18 -14.47
N GLY A 36 8.77 -24.61 -13.39
CA GLY A 36 8.09 -23.73 -12.44
C GLY A 36 9.13 -22.76 -11.84
N MET A 37 8.69 -21.66 -11.22
CA MET A 37 9.60 -20.77 -10.49
C MET A 37 10.13 -21.47 -9.23
N THR A 38 11.37 -21.20 -8.84
CA THR A 38 11.79 -21.52 -7.47
C THR A 38 11.06 -20.61 -6.47
N VAL A 39 10.85 -21.08 -5.23
CA VAL A 39 10.23 -20.28 -4.16
C VAL A 39 10.93 -18.93 -3.95
N HIS A 40 12.24 -18.87 -4.17
CA HIS A 40 13.01 -17.63 -4.12
C HIS A 40 12.79 -16.69 -5.32
N GLU A 41 12.47 -17.22 -6.50
CA GLU A 41 12.08 -16.42 -7.67
C GLU A 41 10.65 -15.90 -7.50
N ALA A 42 9.72 -16.75 -7.09
CA ALA A 42 8.35 -16.35 -6.78
C ALA A 42 8.31 -15.25 -5.70
N SER A 43 9.09 -15.38 -4.61
CA SER A 43 9.22 -14.33 -3.59
C SER A 43 9.84 -13.01 -4.11
N ARG A 44 10.65 -13.05 -5.18
CA ARG A 44 11.15 -11.84 -5.85
C ARG A 44 10.12 -11.24 -6.80
N ALA A 45 9.44 -12.08 -7.60
CA ALA A 45 8.37 -11.68 -8.50
C ALA A 45 7.23 -10.99 -7.73
N LYS A 46 6.72 -11.62 -6.66
CA LYS A 46 5.70 -11.04 -5.77
C LYS A 46 6.10 -9.66 -5.27
N LYS A 47 7.34 -9.48 -4.79
CA LYS A 47 7.83 -8.18 -4.30
C LYS A 47 7.93 -7.12 -5.41
N ALA A 48 8.29 -7.51 -6.63
CA ALA A 48 8.27 -6.61 -7.78
C ALA A 48 6.83 -6.19 -8.16
N VAL A 49 5.90 -7.15 -8.22
CA VAL A 49 4.48 -6.89 -8.51
C VAL A 49 3.84 -6.03 -7.41
N GLU A 50 4.07 -6.34 -6.14
CA GLU A 50 3.65 -5.48 -5.01
C GLU A 50 4.21 -4.05 -5.09
N SER A 51 5.45 -3.88 -5.56
CA SER A 51 6.06 -2.57 -5.76
C SER A 51 5.39 -1.82 -6.92
N ASN A 52 5.06 -2.53 -8.01
CA ASN A 52 4.34 -1.97 -9.15
C ASN A 52 2.92 -1.56 -8.75
N VAL A 53 2.18 -2.40 -8.03
CA VAL A 53 0.87 -2.11 -7.43
C VAL A 53 0.92 -0.81 -6.61
N LYS A 54 1.87 -0.68 -5.68
CA LYS A 54 2.06 0.53 -4.87
C LYS A 54 2.42 1.76 -5.73
N ALA A 55 3.14 1.58 -6.83
CA ALA A 55 3.45 2.65 -7.78
C ALA A 55 2.25 3.06 -8.65
N VAL A 56 1.35 2.15 -9.01
CA VAL A 56 0.06 2.47 -9.68
C VAL A 56 -0.87 3.21 -8.71
N GLU A 57 -1.06 2.69 -7.49
CA GLU A 57 -1.88 3.34 -6.46
C GLU A 57 -1.45 4.80 -6.21
N ASN A 58 -0.14 5.06 -6.13
CA ASN A 58 0.38 6.40 -5.87
C ASN A 58 0.17 7.36 -7.06
N ARG A 59 0.11 6.85 -8.30
CA ARG A 59 -0.26 7.63 -9.49
C ARG A 59 -1.76 7.91 -9.52
N ILE A 60 -2.61 6.94 -9.22
CA ILE A 60 -4.07 7.13 -8.99
C ILE A 60 -4.32 8.23 -7.94
N ARG A 61 -3.70 8.10 -6.75
CA ARG A 61 -3.79 9.10 -5.67
C ARG A 61 -3.21 10.48 -6.04
N TYR A 62 -2.32 10.57 -7.03
CA TYR A 62 -1.84 11.84 -7.56
C TYR A 62 -2.88 12.46 -8.50
N PHE A 63 -3.39 11.70 -9.47
CA PHE A 63 -4.40 12.19 -10.41
C PHE A 63 -5.69 12.64 -9.71
N GLN A 64 -6.19 11.87 -8.74
CA GLN A 64 -7.34 12.24 -7.92
C GLN A 64 -7.13 13.55 -7.14
N ARG A 65 -5.92 13.85 -6.66
CA ARG A 65 -5.60 15.09 -5.93
C ARG A 65 -5.50 16.31 -6.85
N GLU A 66 -4.95 16.15 -8.05
CA GLU A 66 -4.93 17.23 -9.06
C GLU A 66 -6.34 17.47 -9.65
N GLU A 67 -7.14 16.43 -9.86
CA GLU A 67 -8.57 16.54 -10.23
C GLU A 67 -9.33 17.33 -9.14
N ALA A 68 -9.23 16.92 -7.87
CA ALA A 68 -9.86 17.62 -6.75
C ALA A 68 -9.27 19.02 -6.45
N LYS A 69 -8.15 19.40 -7.07
CA LYS A 69 -7.58 20.76 -7.02
C LYS A 69 -8.16 21.63 -8.14
N ILE A 70 -8.23 21.13 -9.37
CA ILE A 70 -8.88 21.81 -10.50
C ILE A 70 -10.33 22.15 -10.15
N TRP A 71 -11.10 21.21 -9.59
CA TRP A 71 -12.49 21.46 -9.21
C TRP A 71 -12.65 22.50 -8.08
N ARG A 72 -11.71 22.57 -7.12
CA ARG A 72 -11.73 23.64 -6.09
C ARG A 72 -11.33 25.00 -6.65
N ASP A 73 -10.35 25.03 -7.54
CA ASP A 73 -9.91 26.26 -8.19
C ASP A 73 -11.00 26.81 -9.11
N LEU A 74 -11.71 25.96 -9.86
CA LEU A 74 -12.88 26.35 -10.65
C LEU A 74 -14.05 26.87 -9.80
N GLU A 75 -14.32 26.25 -8.65
CA GLU A 75 -15.39 26.72 -7.78
C GLU A 75 -15.04 28.04 -7.08
N GLU A 76 -13.76 28.27 -6.74
CA GLU A 76 -13.30 29.59 -6.33
C GLU A 76 -13.48 30.63 -7.45
N VAL A 77 -13.13 30.29 -8.69
CA VAL A 77 -13.29 31.17 -9.85
C VAL A 77 -14.75 31.52 -10.11
N ARG A 78 -15.66 30.56 -10.06
CA ARG A 78 -17.12 30.79 -10.15
C ARG A 78 -17.62 31.70 -9.04
N ARG A 79 -17.18 31.48 -7.80
CA ARG A 79 -17.51 32.35 -6.67
C ARG A 79 -16.98 33.77 -6.86
N GLN A 80 -15.76 33.95 -7.37
CA GLN A 80 -15.19 35.27 -7.67
C GLN A 80 -15.94 35.96 -8.82
N ALA A 81 -16.31 35.25 -9.88
CA ALA A 81 -17.13 35.76 -10.97
C ALA A 81 -18.51 36.20 -10.48
N ALA A 82 -19.21 35.35 -9.72
CA ALA A 82 -20.50 35.68 -9.12
C ALA A 82 -20.41 36.88 -8.15
N THR A 83 -19.31 37.03 -7.40
CA THR A 83 -19.08 38.22 -6.54
C THR A 83 -18.91 39.50 -7.37
N ILE A 84 -18.26 39.42 -8.54
CA ILE A 84 -18.12 40.56 -9.46
C ILE A 84 -19.45 40.89 -10.14
N GLU A 85 -20.22 39.89 -10.54
CA GLU A 85 -21.56 40.07 -11.12
C GLU A 85 -22.52 40.64 -10.10
N GLU A 86 -22.51 40.16 -8.85
CA GLU A 86 -23.29 40.76 -7.76
C GLU A 86 -22.82 42.19 -7.45
N GLY A 87 -21.52 42.48 -7.55
CA GLY A 87 -21.00 43.85 -7.47
C GLY A 87 -21.53 44.75 -8.60
N ARG A 88 -21.68 44.20 -9.81
CA ARG A 88 -22.29 44.89 -10.96
C ARG A 88 -23.80 45.07 -10.78
N THR A 89 -24.55 44.06 -10.35
CA THR A 89 -26.01 44.17 -10.11
C THR A 89 -26.30 45.11 -8.96
N ARG A 90 -25.69 44.95 -7.79
CA ARG A 90 -25.81 45.91 -6.67
C ARG A 90 -25.42 47.33 -7.07
N GLY A 91 -24.45 47.48 -7.99
CA GLY A 91 -24.06 48.78 -8.55
C GLY A 91 -25.10 49.39 -9.51
N LEU A 92 -25.94 48.58 -10.15
CA LEU A 92 -27.08 49.02 -10.98
C LEU A 92 -28.34 49.21 -10.12
N GLU A 93 -28.64 48.27 -9.23
CA GLU A 93 -29.68 48.36 -8.20
C GLU A 93 -29.50 49.61 -7.35
N LYS A 94 -28.28 49.95 -6.92
CA LYS A 94 -28.03 51.22 -6.22
C LYS A 94 -28.41 52.41 -7.10
N LYS A 95 -28.07 52.45 -8.39
CA LYS A 95 -28.44 53.56 -9.28
C LYS A 95 -29.96 53.64 -9.48
N LEU A 96 -30.64 52.50 -9.56
CA LEU A 96 -32.10 52.40 -9.63
C LEU A 96 -32.76 52.79 -8.30
N ALA A 97 -32.17 52.44 -7.15
CA ALA A 97 -32.65 52.78 -5.82
C ALA A 97 -32.37 54.24 -5.47
N ASP A 98 -31.22 54.81 -5.82
CA ASP A 98 -30.94 56.23 -5.69
C ASP A 98 -31.94 57.06 -6.53
N ARG A 99 -32.25 56.62 -7.76
CA ARG A 99 -33.33 57.19 -8.59
C ARG A 99 -34.72 57.00 -7.95
N ALA A 100 -35.05 55.78 -7.53
CA ALA A 100 -36.35 55.49 -6.93
C ALA A 100 -36.55 56.15 -5.55
N ILE A 101 -35.48 56.45 -4.81
CA ILE A 101 -35.48 57.23 -3.57
C ILE A 101 -35.61 58.72 -3.88
N GLN A 102 -35.07 59.21 -5.01
CA GLN A 102 -35.34 60.57 -5.48
C GLN A 102 -36.82 60.72 -5.86
N GLU A 103 -37.35 59.81 -6.67
CA GLU A 103 -38.77 59.75 -7.06
C GLU A 103 -39.68 59.50 -5.85
N GLN A 104 -39.30 58.63 -4.90
CA GLN A 104 -40.03 58.45 -3.65
C GLN A 104 -39.88 59.62 -2.69
N ARG A 105 -38.83 60.44 -2.73
CA ARG A 105 -38.80 61.68 -1.95
C ARG A 105 -39.84 62.67 -2.49
N GLU A 106 -39.96 62.78 -3.81
CA GLU A 106 -41.02 63.57 -4.46
C GLU A 106 -42.43 63.00 -4.18
N GLN A 107 -42.61 61.67 -4.16
CA GLN A 107 -43.91 61.05 -3.86
C GLN A 107 -44.24 60.96 -2.37
N TYR A 108 -43.27 60.77 -1.48
CA TYR A 108 -43.50 60.71 -0.03
C TYR A 108 -43.70 62.12 0.54
N PHE A 109 -43.14 63.16 -0.10
CA PHE A 109 -43.58 64.55 0.09
C PHE A 109 -45.08 64.72 -0.25
N ARG A 110 -45.60 64.00 -1.26
CA ARG A 110 -47.04 63.94 -1.61
C ARG A 110 -47.88 62.92 -0.81
N MET A 111 -47.28 62.00 -0.03
CA MET A 111 -48.00 60.87 0.60
C MET A 111 -47.86 60.78 2.13
N ASN A 112 -46.78 61.30 2.72
CA ASN A 112 -46.77 61.66 4.15
C ASN A 112 -47.76 62.81 4.43
N GLN A 113 -48.16 63.52 3.37
CA GLN A 113 -49.33 64.41 3.29
C GLN A 113 -50.68 63.68 3.55
N ALA A 114 -50.70 62.33 3.60
CA ALA A 114 -51.94 61.53 3.58
C ALA A 114 -52.01 60.31 4.54
N ARG A 115 -50.90 59.88 5.18
CA ARG A 115 -50.84 58.63 6.00
C ARG A 115 -49.82 58.73 7.14
N ALA A 116 -50.00 58.19 8.36
CA ALA A 116 -51.04 57.35 9.00
C ALA A 116 -51.24 55.90 8.48
N ALA A 117 -51.01 54.90 9.34
CA ALA A 117 -51.18 53.46 9.08
C ALA A 117 -51.27 52.63 10.40
N ALA A 118 -51.45 51.30 10.30
CA ALA A 118 -51.53 50.36 11.45
C ALA A 118 -50.74 49.04 11.20
N THR A 119 -50.53 48.23 12.25
CA THR A 119 -49.28 47.41 12.36
C THR A 119 -49.41 45.98 13.00
N ARG A 120 -48.28 45.20 13.09
CA ARG A 120 -48.07 43.71 13.36
C ARG A 120 -46.69 43.44 14.08
N THR A 121 -46.10 42.27 14.51
CA THR A 121 -46.18 40.75 14.39
C THR A 121 -45.98 40.05 15.80
N HIS A 122 -45.43 38.84 16.15
CA HIS A 122 -44.65 37.64 15.63
C HIS A 122 -45.01 36.34 16.48
N GLY A 123 -44.31 35.21 16.81
CA GLY A 123 -42.97 34.51 16.67
C GLY A 123 -42.69 33.56 17.91
N ALA A 124 -41.80 32.52 18.06
CA ALA A 124 -41.02 31.56 17.22
C ALA A 124 -40.23 30.47 18.10
N GLU A 125 -39.53 29.45 17.51
CA GLU A 125 -38.24 28.76 17.95
C GLU A 125 -38.08 27.32 18.63
N GLN A 126 -36.88 26.70 18.44
CA GLN A 126 -36.02 25.82 19.32
C GLN A 126 -35.71 24.28 19.07
N ARG A 127 -34.85 23.65 19.92
CA ARG A 127 -33.68 22.71 19.64
C ARG A 127 -33.31 21.81 20.87
N ARG A 128 -32.43 20.75 20.95
CA ARG A 128 -31.77 19.68 20.10
C ARG A 128 -30.75 18.81 20.95
N ARG A 129 -30.81 17.45 21.03
CA ARG A 129 -29.86 16.48 21.74
C ARG A 129 -30.10 14.99 21.35
N ASN A 130 -29.31 13.93 21.70
CA ASN A 130 -27.85 13.67 21.75
C ASN A 130 -27.53 12.12 21.86
N GLN A 131 -26.25 11.74 21.75
CA GLN A 131 -25.65 10.38 21.51
C GLN A 131 -25.25 9.57 22.78
N THR A 132 -25.07 8.23 22.64
CA THR A 132 -24.50 7.24 23.63
C THR A 132 -23.73 6.08 22.94
N LEU A 133 -23.01 5.21 23.69
CA LEU A 133 -21.98 4.26 23.18
C LEU A 133 -21.72 2.96 24.02
N GLN A 134 -21.01 1.99 23.41
CA GLN A 134 -20.05 0.96 23.95
C GLN A 134 -20.47 -0.42 24.56
N GLU A 135 -20.16 -1.47 23.77
CA GLU A 135 -19.33 -2.69 24.00
C GLU A 135 -18.89 -3.20 25.40
N ARG A 136 -18.81 -4.56 25.59
CA ARG A 136 -17.53 -5.31 25.82
C ARG A 136 -17.56 -6.86 25.98
N ASP A 137 -16.71 -7.53 25.20
CA ASP A 137 -15.70 -8.61 25.49
C ASP A 137 -15.79 -9.74 26.56
N LYS A 138 -15.81 -11.00 26.04
CA LYS A 138 -14.79 -12.10 26.10
C LYS A 138 -14.46 -12.97 27.36
N LYS A 139 -13.91 -14.16 27.04
CA LYS A 139 -13.09 -15.18 27.78
C LYS A 139 -13.82 -16.33 28.52
N ILE A 140 -13.22 -17.51 28.81
CA ILE A 140 -12.31 -18.51 28.14
C ILE A 140 -11.80 -19.53 29.19
N ALA A 141 -11.40 -20.75 28.77
CA ALA A 141 -10.72 -21.85 29.53
C ALA A 141 -11.62 -22.77 30.41
N GLY A 142 -11.25 -24.03 30.72
CA GLY A 142 -10.06 -24.81 30.31
C GLY A 142 -10.01 -26.26 30.83
N GLU A 143 -9.03 -27.03 30.34
CA GLU A 143 -8.55 -28.42 30.64
C GLU A 143 -8.89 -29.04 32.01
N GLU A 144 -9.36 -30.29 32.13
CA GLU A 144 -8.69 -31.61 31.94
C GLU A 144 -7.69 -32.00 33.08
N GLN A 145 -7.82 -33.23 33.66
CA GLN A 145 -6.69 -34.17 33.96
C GLN A 145 -7.14 -35.47 34.69
N ARG A 146 -6.81 -36.64 34.10
CA ARG A 146 -6.53 -38.01 34.66
C ARG A 146 -7.01 -38.44 36.07
N ARG A 147 -7.44 -39.70 36.16
CA ARG A 147 -6.93 -40.66 37.18
C ARG A 147 -7.05 -42.14 36.76
N ILE A 148 -6.54 -43.02 37.64
CA ILE A 148 -6.51 -44.50 37.60
C ILE A 148 -5.24 -45.10 36.95
N SER A 149 -4.33 -45.54 37.81
CA SER A 149 -3.13 -46.32 37.47
C SER A 149 -2.80 -47.27 38.64
N GLN A 150 -3.29 -48.51 38.57
CA GLN A 150 -3.00 -49.61 39.49
C GLN A 150 -3.27 -50.96 38.79
N ASP A 151 -2.95 -52.08 39.45
CA ASP A 151 -3.28 -53.46 39.03
C ASP A 151 -2.61 -54.06 37.78
N ILE A 152 -1.34 -53.71 37.51
CA ILE A 152 -0.44 -54.54 36.69
C ILE A 152 0.78 -54.98 37.51
N LEU A 153 0.58 -55.91 38.45
CA LEU A 153 1.66 -56.37 39.35
C LEU A 153 1.62 -57.86 39.78
N ARG A 154 0.80 -58.71 39.14
CA ARG A 154 0.49 -60.07 39.66
C ARG A 154 0.69 -61.26 38.72
N GLN A 155 1.35 -61.08 37.57
CA GLN A 155 1.41 -62.09 36.49
C GLN A 155 2.86 -62.46 36.09
N LYS A 156 3.63 -63.07 37.01
CA LYS A 156 5.09 -63.28 36.82
C LYS A 156 5.65 -64.57 37.46
N ARG A 157 5.06 -65.75 37.21
CA ARG A 157 5.53 -67.04 37.78
C ARG A 157 5.17 -68.29 36.94
N MET A 158 5.37 -68.25 35.62
CA MET A 158 5.15 -69.39 34.70
C MET A 158 5.97 -69.20 33.41
N GLN A 159 7.31 -69.21 33.48
CA GLN A 159 8.16 -68.69 32.37
C GLN A 159 9.45 -69.45 32.02
N GLU A 160 9.88 -70.49 32.77
CA GLU A 160 11.27 -71.01 32.61
C GLU A 160 11.42 -72.31 31.80
N ALA A 161 10.40 -73.17 31.70
CA ALA A 161 10.49 -74.41 30.92
C ALA A 161 10.43 -74.20 29.40
N GLN A 162 9.86 -73.06 28.97
CA GLN A 162 9.60 -72.70 27.57
C GLN A 162 10.88 -72.22 26.84
N ALA A 163 11.85 -71.71 27.61
CA ALA A 163 12.96 -70.87 27.16
C ALA A 163 14.02 -71.52 26.23
N ARG A 164 13.88 -72.79 25.83
CA ARG A 164 14.85 -73.50 24.94
C ARG A 164 14.37 -73.64 23.50
N LEU A 165 13.14 -74.11 23.27
CA LEU A 165 12.51 -74.02 21.93
C LEU A 165 12.38 -72.56 21.52
N GLU A 166 11.94 -71.73 22.47
CA GLU A 166 11.92 -70.28 22.34
C GLU A 166 13.31 -69.69 22.01
N ASN A 167 14.44 -70.34 22.30
CA ASN A 167 15.76 -69.79 21.95
C ASN A 167 16.04 -69.90 20.45
N SER A 168 15.80 -71.07 19.86
CA SER A 168 15.83 -71.26 18.39
C SER A 168 14.78 -70.40 17.68
N GLU A 169 13.58 -70.30 18.23
CA GLU A 169 12.51 -69.47 17.68
C GLU A 169 12.84 -67.98 17.80
N ARG A 170 13.38 -67.53 18.95
CA ARG A 170 13.91 -66.16 19.12
C ARG A 170 15.05 -65.89 18.15
N ALA A 171 15.94 -66.84 17.86
CA ALA A 171 17.03 -66.63 16.89
C ALA A 171 16.49 -66.38 15.47
N VAL A 172 15.54 -67.20 15.01
CA VAL A 172 14.86 -67.01 13.71
C VAL A 172 13.99 -65.74 13.72
N ALA A 173 13.29 -65.46 14.82
CA ALA A 173 12.50 -64.24 14.97
C ALA A 173 13.37 -62.98 15.01
N ILE A 174 14.57 -63.03 15.60
CA ILE A 174 15.55 -61.93 15.57
C ILE A 174 16.05 -61.72 14.14
N GLN A 175 16.36 -62.76 13.39
CA GLN A 175 16.76 -62.61 11.98
C GLN A 175 15.62 -62.05 11.12
N ARG A 176 14.38 -62.54 11.31
CA ARG A 176 13.17 -61.99 10.65
C ARG A 176 12.96 -60.53 11.04
N ALA A 177 12.97 -60.19 12.33
CA ALA A 177 12.82 -58.83 12.83
C ALA A 177 13.97 -57.90 12.39
N GLN A 178 15.18 -58.40 12.19
CA GLN A 178 16.29 -57.62 11.62
C GLN A 178 16.09 -57.33 10.12
N LEU A 179 15.55 -58.28 9.36
CA LEU A 179 15.21 -58.07 7.95
C LEU A 179 13.99 -57.14 7.80
N GLU A 180 12.94 -57.37 8.59
CA GLU A 180 11.75 -56.53 8.69
C GLU A 180 12.11 -55.11 9.13
N SER A 181 12.95 -54.96 10.15
CA SER A 181 13.48 -53.65 10.59
C SER A 181 14.28 -52.95 9.49
N LYS A 182 15.13 -53.67 8.75
CA LYS A 182 15.87 -53.09 7.60
C LYS A 182 14.93 -52.66 6.47
N LEU A 183 13.91 -53.45 6.14
CA LEU A 183 12.89 -53.12 5.14
C LEU A 183 12.07 -51.90 5.59
N ARG A 184 11.59 -51.90 6.83
CA ARG A 184 10.85 -50.80 7.45
C ARG A 184 11.67 -49.52 7.50
N VAL A 185 12.93 -49.56 7.95
CA VAL A 185 13.84 -48.40 7.94
C VAL A 185 14.07 -47.85 6.52
N ASN A 186 14.03 -48.68 5.49
CA ASN A 186 14.12 -48.21 4.11
C ASN A 186 12.78 -47.64 3.59
N GLN A 187 11.63 -48.19 4.00
CA GLN A 187 10.30 -47.61 3.73
C GLN A 187 10.10 -46.28 4.46
N ASP A 188 10.53 -46.17 5.73
CA ASP A 188 10.50 -44.95 6.53
C ASP A 188 11.41 -43.85 5.93
N LYS A 189 12.56 -44.21 5.35
CA LYS A 189 13.39 -43.29 4.56
C LYS A 189 12.70 -42.86 3.26
N GLN A 190 12.15 -43.81 2.51
CA GLN A 190 11.51 -43.54 1.22
C GLN A 190 10.30 -42.61 1.39
N THR A 191 9.38 -42.95 2.30
CA THR A 191 8.21 -42.11 2.64
C THR A 191 8.60 -40.75 3.24
N ARG A 192 9.75 -40.64 3.92
CA ARG A 192 10.29 -39.33 4.33
C ARG A 192 10.80 -38.51 3.15
N ILE A 193 11.45 -39.12 2.17
CA ILE A 193 11.91 -38.44 0.94
C ILE A 193 10.71 -38.02 0.08
N GLU A 194 9.68 -38.85 -0.01
CA GLU A 194 8.42 -38.55 -0.71
C GLU A 194 7.70 -37.36 -0.06
N ARG A 195 7.48 -37.38 1.27
CA ARG A 195 6.89 -36.23 1.99
C ARG A 195 7.68 -34.94 1.84
N LEU A 196 9.02 -34.99 1.79
CA LEU A 196 9.84 -33.80 1.56
C LEU A 196 9.69 -33.26 0.13
N ARG A 197 9.48 -34.12 -0.87
CA ARG A 197 9.16 -33.71 -2.24
C ARG A 197 7.77 -33.10 -2.33
N GLU A 198 6.77 -33.75 -1.73
CA GLU A 198 5.39 -33.25 -1.64
C GLU A 198 5.36 -31.87 -0.96
N GLN A 199 6.11 -31.69 0.13
CA GLN A 199 6.23 -30.40 0.83
C GLN A 199 6.88 -29.32 -0.04
N HIS A 200 8.02 -29.58 -0.68
CA HIS A 200 8.66 -28.59 -1.56
C HIS A 200 7.85 -28.29 -2.84
N GLU A 201 7.08 -29.24 -3.35
CA GLU A 201 6.14 -29.01 -4.45
C GLU A 201 4.95 -28.15 -4.01
N ALA A 202 4.38 -28.41 -2.83
CA ALA A 202 3.32 -27.58 -2.25
C ALA A 202 3.81 -26.16 -1.91
N GLU A 203 5.03 -26.00 -1.37
CA GLU A 203 5.69 -24.71 -1.15
C GLU A 203 5.89 -23.95 -2.48
N ARG A 204 6.29 -24.64 -3.55
CA ARG A 204 6.41 -24.04 -4.89
C ARG A 204 5.06 -23.56 -5.40
N ILE A 205 4.05 -24.42 -5.41
CA ILE A 205 2.70 -24.12 -5.92
C ILE A 205 2.07 -22.96 -5.13
N ALA A 206 2.20 -22.95 -3.80
CA ALA A 206 1.71 -21.85 -2.96
C ALA A 206 2.42 -20.52 -3.30
N ALA A 207 3.74 -20.53 -3.48
CA ALA A 207 4.50 -19.34 -3.85
C ALA A 207 4.16 -18.85 -5.27
N GLU A 208 3.90 -19.76 -6.22
CA GLU A 208 3.44 -19.45 -7.58
C GLU A 208 2.02 -18.85 -7.57
N MET A 209 1.10 -19.40 -6.76
CA MET A 209 -0.24 -18.83 -6.55
C MET A 209 -0.17 -17.42 -5.92
N GLU A 210 0.67 -17.21 -4.91
CA GLU A 210 0.85 -15.90 -4.27
C GLU A 210 1.37 -14.81 -5.24
N VAL A 211 2.11 -15.19 -6.30
CA VAL A 211 2.50 -14.28 -7.38
C VAL A 211 1.31 -14.01 -8.31
N GLN A 212 0.60 -15.06 -8.75
CA GLN A 212 -0.56 -14.94 -9.63
C GLN A 212 -1.66 -14.07 -9.01
N GLU A 213 -1.95 -14.24 -7.71
CA GLU A 213 -2.90 -13.37 -6.98
C GLU A 213 -2.50 -11.90 -7.07
N ALA A 214 -1.22 -11.57 -6.81
CA ALA A 214 -0.71 -10.21 -6.93
C ALA A 214 -0.77 -9.69 -8.38
N GLU A 215 -0.51 -10.54 -9.37
CA GLU A 215 -0.58 -10.19 -10.79
C GLU A 215 -2.02 -9.94 -11.28
N THR A 216 -3.04 -10.67 -10.77
CA THR A 216 -4.45 -10.43 -11.17
C THR A 216 -5.00 -9.06 -10.76
N ILE A 217 -4.40 -8.42 -9.75
CA ILE A 217 -4.79 -7.09 -9.26
C ILE A 217 -4.22 -5.99 -10.16
N LEU A 218 -3.03 -6.19 -10.73
CA LEU A 218 -2.28 -5.15 -11.44
C LEU A 218 -3.05 -4.58 -12.66
N PRO A 219 -3.64 -5.38 -13.58
CA PRO A 219 -4.44 -4.87 -14.70
C PRO A 219 -5.67 -4.07 -14.27
N GLN A 220 -6.25 -4.36 -13.09
CA GLN A 220 -7.42 -3.64 -12.58
C GLN A 220 -7.02 -2.22 -12.13
N LEU A 221 -5.88 -2.11 -11.44
CA LEU A 221 -5.31 -0.82 -11.05
C LEU A 221 -4.79 -0.03 -12.24
N GLU A 222 -4.19 -0.68 -13.25
CA GLU A 222 -3.77 0.00 -14.49
C GLU A 222 -4.97 0.53 -15.29
N ALA A 223 -6.09 -0.21 -15.31
CA ALA A 223 -7.36 0.28 -15.87
C ALA A 223 -7.94 1.45 -15.07
N GLU A 224 -7.87 1.43 -13.73
CA GLU A 224 -8.26 2.59 -12.90
C GLU A 224 -7.33 3.78 -13.14
N GLU A 225 -6.03 3.58 -13.28
CA GLU A 225 -5.07 4.65 -13.57
C GLU A 225 -5.40 5.35 -14.89
N MET A 226 -5.66 4.57 -15.96
CA MET A 226 -6.06 5.12 -17.25
C MET A 226 -7.39 5.87 -17.18
N ALA A 227 -8.36 5.36 -16.42
CA ALA A 227 -9.63 6.07 -16.19
C ALA A 227 -9.44 7.37 -15.38
N CYS A 228 -8.56 7.38 -14.37
CA CYS A 228 -8.22 8.59 -13.61
C CYS A 228 -7.48 9.62 -14.48
N LEU A 229 -6.56 9.19 -15.33
CA LEU A 229 -5.83 10.03 -16.27
C LEU A 229 -6.78 10.65 -17.30
N GLN A 230 -7.74 9.89 -17.83
CA GLN A 230 -8.77 10.40 -18.74
C GLN A 230 -9.71 11.41 -18.05
N ARG A 231 -10.15 11.15 -16.80
CA ARG A 231 -10.95 12.12 -16.03
C ARG A 231 -10.18 13.40 -15.71
N LEU A 232 -8.88 13.31 -15.42
CA LEU A 232 -8.02 14.47 -15.22
C LEU A 232 -7.85 15.30 -16.50
N GLN A 233 -7.68 14.63 -17.66
CA GLN A 233 -7.66 15.31 -18.97
C GLN A 233 -8.98 16.02 -19.26
N ASN A 234 -10.12 15.34 -19.06
CA ASN A 234 -11.44 15.94 -19.22
C ASN A 234 -11.64 17.14 -18.28
N SER A 235 -11.22 17.02 -17.02
CA SER A 235 -11.29 18.13 -16.04
C SER A 235 -10.45 19.34 -16.47
N ARG A 236 -9.26 19.13 -17.05
CA ARG A 236 -8.43 20.21 -17.62
C ARG A 236 -9.03 20.84 -18.89
N ILE A 237 -9.85 20.10 -19.66
CA ILE A 237 -10.58 20.64 -20.81
C ILE A 237 -11.75 21.51 -20.32
N VAL A 238 -12.52 21.03 -19.34
CA VAL A 238 -13.59 21.80 -18.68
C VAL A 238 -13.02 23.04 -17.98
N GLU A 239 -11.83 22.95 -17.38
CA GLU A 239 -11.14 24.10 -16.81
C GLU A 239 -10.92 25.19 -17.86
N LYS A 240 -10.35 24.84 -19.01
CA LYS A 240 -10.10 25.78 -20.10
C LYS A 240 -11.39 26.38 -20.66
N SER A 241 -12.43 25.58 -20.92
CA SER A 241 -13.68 26.10 -21.48
C SER A 241 -14.38 27.08 -20.53
N VAL A 242 -14.46 26.78 -19.23
CA VAL A 242 -15.04 27.69 -18.23
C VAL A 242 -14.23 28.99 -18.10
N LEU A 243 -12.90 28.93 -18.24
CA LEU A 243 -12.05 30.10 -18.23
C LEU A 243 -12.20 30.97 -19.50
N GLU A 244 -12.39 30.34 -20.67
CA GLU A 244 -12.65 31.03 -21.94
C GLU A 244 -14.06 31.67 -21.98
N GLU A 245 -15.07 30.99 -21.41
CA GLU A 245 -16.41 31.55 -21.15
C GLU A 245 -16.33 32.78 -20.23
N LEU A 246 -15.53 32.73 -19.16
CA LEU A 246 -15.35 33.89 -18.28
C LEU A 246 -14.49 35.02 -18.90
N GLU A 247 -13.50 34.71 -19.73
CA GLU A 247 -12.75 35.72 -20.51
C GLU A 247 -13.65 36.45 -21.52
N THR A 248 -14.64 35.78 -22.09
CA THR A 248 -15.63 36.38 -22.99
C THR A 248 -16.72 37.15 -22.24
N SER A 249 -17.28 36.62 -21.16
CA SER A 249 -18.35 37.27 -20.38
C SER A 249 -17.88 38.44 -19.49
N LEU A 250 -16.71 38.32 -18.84
CA LEU A 250 -16.18 39.40 -17.98
C LEU A 250 -15.24 40.36 -18.74
N GLY A 251 -14.75 39.93 -19.90
CA GLY A 251 -13.82 40.66 -20.76
C GLY A 251 -12.34 40.37 -20.45
N LYS A 252 -11.51 40.32 -21.50
CA LYS A 252 -10.07 39.93 -21.49
C LYS A 252 -9.12 40.76 -20.61
N GLN A 253 -9.62 41.77 -19.90
CA GLN A 253 -8.86 42.58 -18.93
C GLN A 253 -9.46 42.54 -17.51
N SER A 254 -10.36 41.61 -17.22
CA SER A 254 -10.87 41.37 -15.87
C SER A 254 -9.72 41.00 -14.92
N ALA A 255 -9.73 41.53 -13.70
CA ALA A 255 -8.72 41.23 -12.69
C ALA A 255 -8.64 39.71 -12.37
N VAL A 256 -9.79 39.02 -12.42
CA VAL A 256 -9.90 37.57 -12.30
C VAL A 256 -9.12 36.86 -13.41
N THR A 257 -9.32 37.26 -14.68
CA THR A 257 -8.63 36.63 -15.82
C THR A 257 -7.12 36.86 -15.81
N SER A 258 -6.66 38.01 -15.28
CA SER A 258 -5.24 38.29 -15.09
C SER A 258 -4.61 37.45 -13.97
N LEU A 259 -5.29 37.27 -12.84
CA LEU A 259 -4.86 36.37 -11.76
C LEU A 259 -4.80 34.91 -12.23
N LEU A 260 -5.73 34.49 -13.08
CA LEU A 260 -5.82 33.10 -13.54
C LEU A 260 -4.70 32.71 -14.50
N ARG A 261 -4.32 33.59 -15.43
CA ARG A 261 -3.14 33.38 -16.28
C ARG A 261 -1.83 33.32 -15.48
N ALA A 262 -1.75 34.00 -14.33
CA ALA A 262 -0.61 33.87 -13.42
C ALA A 262 -0.61 32.51 -12.69
N LYS A 263 -1.78 32.00 -12.27
CA LYS A 263 -1.95 30.70 -11.60
C LYS A 263 -1.77 29.50 -12.54
N GLN A 264 -2.16 29.61 -13.82
CA GLN A 264 -1.88 28.58 -14.83
C GLN A 264 -0.37 28.48 -15.13
N ARG A 265 0.32 29.61 -15.30
CA ARG A 265 1.78 29.61 -15.56
C ARG A 265 2.59 28.94 -14.44
N SER A 266 2.20 29.08 -13.17
CA SER A 266 2.89 28.39 -12.07
C SER A 266 2.59 26.89 -12.03
N ALA A 267 1.39 26.46 -12.43
CA ALA A 267 1.08 25.03 -12.60
C ALA A 267 1.88 24.38 -13.75
N GLU A 268 1.99 25.07 -14.89
CA GLU A 268 2.81 24.61 -16.03
C GLU A 268 4.30 24.53 -15.69
N HIS A 269 4.82 25.47 -14.89
CA HIS A 269 6.23 25.48 -14.48
C HIS A 269 6.61 24.25 -13.64
N CYS A 270 5.75 23.82 -12.69
CA CYS A 270 5.95 22.58 -11.95
C CYS A 270 5.94 21.33 -12.85
N TYR A 271 5.13 21.32 -13.92
CA TYR A 271 5.10 20.21 -14.88
C TYR A 271 6.39 20.12 -15.69
N ALA A 272 6.95 21.27 -16.09
CA ALA A 272 8.24 21.34 -16.79
C ALA A 272 9.40 20.82 -15.92
N SER A 273 9.43 21.17 -14.62
CA SER A 273 10.45 20.67 -13.69
C SER A 273 10.43 19.14 -13.55
N PHE A 274 9.25 18.52 -13.52
CA PHE A 274 9.13 17.06 -13.41
C PHE A 274 9.57 16.34 -14.68
N SER A 275 9.27 16.90 -15.86
CA SER A 275 9.67 16.33 -17.16
C SER A 275 11.17 16.35 -17.43
N ALA A 276 11.97 17.11 -16.67
CA ALA A 276 13.42 17.19 -16.79
C ALA A 276 14.18 16.27 -15.81
N GLY A 277 13.48 15.61 -14.86
CA GLY A 277 14.09 14.81 -13.80
C GLY A 277 14.33 13.33 -14.12
N GLY A 278 14.14 12.91 -15.38
CA GLY A 278 14.35 11.53 -15.81
C GLY A 278 15.82 11.22 -16.14
N LEU A 279 16.34 10.12 -15.57
CA LEU A 279 17.68 9.54 -15.82
C LEU A 279 18.88 10.24 -15.15
N SER A 280 19.01 10.06 -13.83
CA SER A 280 20.32 9.79 -13.21
C SER A 280 20.15 8.79 -12.06
N ALA A 281 21.01 7.77 -12.01
CA ALA A 281 21.11 6.83 -10.91
C ALA A 281 22.52 6.94 -10.29
N GLY A 282 22.57 7.14 -8.97
CA GLY A 282 23.70 7.75 -8.26
C GLY A 282 23.38 9.23 -7.96
N ASP A 283 23.63 9.75 -6.76
CA ASP A 283 24.66 9.34 -5.80
C ASP A 283 24.21 9.32 -4.31
N VAL A 284 25.15 9.00 -3.41
CA VAL A 284 24.90 8.75 -1.96
C VAL A 284 25.20 9.99 -1.08
N ASN A 285 24.45 10.12 0.03
CA ASN A 285 24.70 11.00 1.19
C ASN A 285 24.80 12.53 0.99
N SER A 286 23.83 13.25 1.56
CA SER A 286 24.10 14.46 2.36
C SER A 286 22.90 14.84 3.24
N PRO A 287 23.04 14.91 4.58
CA PRO A 287 22.02 15.47 5.46
C PRO A 287 22.12 17.00 5.47
N CYS A 288 21.12 17.69 4.95
CA CYS A 288 21.05 19.16 5.00
C CYS A 288 20.28 19.61 6.26
N SER A 289 20.99 20.21 7.22
CA SER A 289 20.40 20.72 8.47
C SER A 289 19.55 21.96 8.23
N PRO A 290 18.40 22.13 8.90
CA PRO A 290 17.66 23.39 8.89
C PRO A 290 18.47 24.50 9.58
N GLN A 291 18.54 25.67 8.97
CA GLN A 291 19.15 26.87 9.54
C GLN A 291 18.03 27.87 9.84
N GLU A 292 17.83 28.23 11.12
CA GLU A 292 16.76 29.15 11.51
C GLU A 292 17.06 30.61 11.10
N PRO A 293 16.07 31.37 10.61
CA PRO A 293 16.21 32.80 10.36
C PRO A 293 16.18 33.58 11.68
N GLY A 294 17.21 34.38 11.92
CA GLY A 294 17.40 35.10 13.19
C GLY A 294 16.34 36.18 13.49
N LEU A 295 15.99 36.29 14.77
CA LEU A 295 15.14 37.37 15.30
C LEU A 295 15.87 38.72 15.27
N ALA A 296 15.49 39.60 14.35
CA ALA A 296 15.80 41.02 14.43
C ALA A 296 14.79 41.72 15.36
N ALA A 297 15.25 42.14 16.54
CA ALA A 297 14.46 42.97 17.46
C ALA A 297 14.46 44.45 17.04
N LYS A 298 13.61 45.25 17.71
CA LYS A 298 13.48 46.70 17.54
C LYS A 298 14.62 47.46 18.22
#